data_AF-A0A1A8E4M2-F1
#
_entry.id   AF-A0A1A8E4M2-F1
#
_cell.length_a   1.000
_cell.length_b   1.000
_cell.length_c   1.000
_cell.angle_alpha   90.00
_cell.angle_beta   90.00
_cell.angle_gamma   90.00
#
_symmetry.space_group_name_H-M   'P 1'
#
loop_
_entity.id
_entity.type
_entity.pdbx_description
1 polymer ?
#
loop_
_entity_poly.entity_id
_entity_poly.type
_entity_poly.pdbx_seq_one_letter_code
_entity_poly.pdbx_strand_id
1 'polypeptide(L)'
;NILFRKHQIIHEGVVQAGKQSFLNNVYVEPQLSTHGCGGVDPSHEFLPQPPTPLQVPAEDTFVGVNNLFRLQKDDGSPVRTVVTTGIAGVGMSVSVAKFSLDWAEER
;
A
#
# COMPACT_ATOMS: atom_id res chain seq x y z
N ASN A 1 -2.73 11.95 20.92
CA ASN A 1 -1.97 10.88 20.27
C ASN A 1 -1.09 11.49 19.16
N ILE A 2 0.23 11.28 19.17
CA ILE A 2 1.19 11.89 18.22
C ILE A 2 0.97 11.38 16.79
N LEU A 3 0.62 10.11 16.62
CA LEU A 3 0.43 9.49 15.31
C LEU A 3 -0.85 10.00 14.64
N PHE A 4 -1.93 10.16 15.40
CA PHE A 4 -3.16 10.78 14.91
C PHE A 4 -2.91 12.17 14.31
N ARG A 5 -2.27 13.07 15.08
CA ARG A 5 -1.99 14.45 14.60
C ARG A 5 -1.10 14.49 13.36
N LYS A 6 -0.21 13.51 13.19
CA LYS A 6 0.69 13.43 12.03
C LYS A 6 0.02 12.93 10.76
N HIS A 7 -0.98 12.04 10.87
CA HIS A 7 -1.53 11.33 9.71
C HIS A 7 -3.01 11.63 9.42
N GLN A 8 -3.70 12.38 10.28
CA GLN A 8 -5.12 12.72 10.08
C GLN A 8 -5.36 13.59 8.84
N ILE A 9 -4.40 14.44 8.45
CA ILE A 9 -4.51 15.37 7.33
C ILE A 9 -3.65 14.89 6.16
N ILE A 10 -4.20 15.00 4.95
CA ILE A 10 -3.49 14.78 3.69
C ILE A 10 -3.49 16.05 2.87
N HIS A 11 -2.38 16.28 2.16
CA HIS A 11 -2.21 17.40 1.24
C HIS A 11 -2.19 16.88 -0.19
N GLU A 12 -3.17 17.30 -0.99
CA GLU A 12 -3.33 16.88 -2.37
C GLU A 12 -2.82 17.97 -3.32
N GLY A 13 -1.91 17.61 -4.23
CA GLY A 13 -1.39 18.54 -5.23
C GLY A 13 -0.71 19.79 -4.64
N VAL A 14 -1.04 20.96 -5.18
CA VAL A 14 -0.51 22.24 -4.70
C VAL A 14 -1.31 22.69 -3.47
N VAL A 15 -0.63 22.81 -2.32
CA VAL A 15 -1.24 23.23 -1.07
C VAL A 15 -1.79 24.66 -1.20
N GLN A 16 -3.09 24.81 -0.94
CA GLN A 16 -3.76 26.10 -0.87
C GLN A 16 -3.99 26.48 0.60
N ALA A 17 -3.75 27.75 0.94
CA ALA A 17 -4.00 28.24 2.29
C ALA A 17 -5.47 28.01 2.69
N GLY A 18 -5.68 27.42 3.86
CA GLY A 18 -7.02 27.12 4.39
C GLY A 18 -7.67 25.83 3.85
N LYS A 19 -7.08 25.14 2.88
CA LYS A 19 -7.61 23.87 2.36
C LYS A 19 -6.93 22.68 3.07
N GLN A 20 -7.70 21.94 3.85
CA GLN A 20 -7.27 20.70 4.51
C GLN A 20 -8.23 19.56 4.15
N SER A 21 -7.68 18.42 3.72
CA SER A 21 -8.43 17.19 3.49
C SER A 21 -8.14 16.21 4.61
N PHE A 22 -9.17 15.58 5.18
CA PHE A 22 -8.99 14.46 6.09
C PHE A 22 -8.65 13.21 5.29
N LEU A 23 -7.63 12.45 5.72
CA LEU A 23 -7.22 11.23 5.03
C LEU A 23 -8.39 10.25 4.85
N ASN A 24 -9.19 10.04 5.90
CA ASN A 24 -10.34 9.14 5.88
C ASN A 24 -11.43 9.53 4.86
N ASN A 25 -11.51 10.80 4.43
CA ASN A 25 -12.51 11.24 3.47
C ASN A 25 -12.15 10.93 2.02
N VAL A 26 -10.85 10.75 1.74
CA VAL A 26 -10.32 10.55 0.39
C VAL A 26 -9.67 9.18 0.21
N TYR A 27 -9.41 8.48 1.31
CA TYR A 27 -8.77 7.17 1.28
C TYR A 27 -9.70 6.12 0.66
N VAL A 28 -9.15 5.39 -0.30
CA VAL A 28 -9.73 4.18 -0.87
C VAL A 28 -8.76 3.04 -0.58
N GLU A 29 -9.27 1.93 -0.03
CA GLU A 29 -8.46 0.75 0.26
C GLU A 29 -7.83 0.22 -1.03
N PRO A 30 -6.49 0.12 -1.12
CA PRO A 30 -5.84 -0.45 -2.27
C PRO A 30 -5.97 -1.97 -2.27
N GLN A 31 -5.98 -2.56 -3.45
CA GLN A 31 -5.81 -4.00 -3.58
C GLN A 31 -4.32 -4.34 -3.38
N LEU A 32 -3.97 -4.93 -2.24
CA LEU A 32 -2.62 -5.41 -1.96
C LEU A 32 -2.60 -6.93 -2.04
N SER A 33 -1.74 -7.50 -2.87
CA SER A 33 -1.48 -8.94 -2.92
C SER A 33 -0.21 -9.29 -2.14
N THR A 34 -0.21 -10.43 -1.45
CA THR A 34 0.97 -10.98 -0.77
C THR A 34 1.95 -11.64 -1.73
N HIS A 35 1.45 -12.09 -2.88
CA HIS A 35 2.29 -12.59 -3.97
C HIS A 35 2.79 -11.42 -4.81
N GLY A 36 4.11 -11.40 -5.05
CA GLY A 36 4.74 -10.40 -5.90
C GLY A 36 4.28 -10.51 -7.35
N CYS A 37 3.54 -9.52 -7.84
CA CYS A 37 3.42 -9.29 -9.27
C CYS A 37 4.76 -8.74 -9.76
N GLY A 38 5.48 -9.54 -10.56
CA GLY A 38 6.78 -9.16 -11.09
C GLY A 38 6.69 -7.91 -11.97
N GLY A 39 7.58 -6.96 -11.69
CA GLY A 39 8.29 -6.14 -12.68
C GLY A 39 7.53 -5.00 -13.36
N VAL A 40 8.31 -3.95 -13.69
CA VAL A 40 7.96 -2.94 -14.69
C VAL A 40 7.58 -3.66 -15.98
N ASP A 41 6.53 -3.22 -16.67
CA ASP A 41 6.20 -3.75 -18.00
C ASP A 41 7.42 -3.56 -18.92
N PRO A 42 8.06 -4.65 -19.38
CA PRO A 42 9.24 -4.55 -20.22
C PRO A 42 8.86 -4.29 -21.68
N SER A 43 7.60 -3.96 -22.00
CA SER A 43 7.22 -3.49 -23.35
C SER A 43 8.06 -2.29 -23.83
N HIS A 44 8.61 -1.52 -22.89
CA HIS A 44 9.56 -0.44 -23.16
C HIS A 44 11.05 -0.85 -23.10
N GLU A 45 11.37 -2.11 -22.76
CA GLU A 45 12.72 -2.68 -22.72
C GLU A 45 12.92 -3.67 -23.88
N PHE A 46 14.03 -3.55 -24.62
CA PHE A 46 14.38 -4.58 -25.61
C PHE A 46 14.99 -5.79 -24.89
N LEU A 47 14.14 -6.72 -24.43
CA LEU A 47 14.58 -7.98 -23.84
C LEU A 47 14.73 -9.08 -24.91
N PRO A 48 15.78 -9.93 -24.86
CA PRO A 48 15.93 -11.09 -25.75
C PRO A 48 14.84 -12.16 -25.58
N GLN A 49 14.03 -12.05 -24.52
CA GLN A 49 12.98 -12.99 -24.14
C GLN A 49 11.66 -12.22 -23.99
N PRO A 50 10.52 -12.85 -24.32
CA PRO A 50 9.22 -12.20 -24.19
C PRO A 50 8.93 -11.81 -22.73
N PRO A 51 8.18 -10.71 -22.50
CA PRO A 51 7.72 -10.32 -21.17
C PRO A 51 7.03 -11.49 -20.47
N THR A 52 7.35 -11.72 -19.20
CA THR A 52 6.54 -12.63 -18.38
C THR A 52 5.12 -12.05 -18.32
N PRO A 53 4.07 -12.81 -18.64
CA PRO A 53 2.71 -12.29 -18.60
C PRO A 53 2.38 -11.79 -17.19
N LEU A 54 1.65 -10.68 -17.14
CA LEU A 54 1.21 -10.05 -15.90
C LEU A 54 0.38 -11.07 -15.12
N GLN A 55 0.94 -11.59 -14.02
CA GLN A 55 0.24 -12.55 -13.19
C GLN A 55 -0.84 -11.81 -12.40
N VAL A 56 -2.10 -12.10 -12.69
CA VAL A 56 -3.22 -11.63 -11.88
C VAL A 56 -3.17 -12.39 -10.55
N PRO A 57 -3.11 -11.71 -9.40
CA PRO A 57 -3.16 -12.38 -8.10
C PRO A 57 -4.45 -13.18 -7.94
N ALA A 58 -4.37 -14.35 -7.30
CA ALA A 58 -5.56 -15.09 -6.91
C ALA A 58 -6.31 -14.35 -5.79
N GLU A 59 -7.64 -14.51 -5.73
CA GLU A 59 -8.48 -13.73 -4.79
C GLU A 59 -8.12 -13.93 -3.32
N ASP A 60 -7.60 -15.10 -2.96
CA ASP A 60 -7.13 -15.46 -1.63
C ASP A 60 -5.81 -14.79 -1.21
N THR A 61 -5.11 -14.16 -2.16
CA THR A 61 -3.83 -13.49 -1.92
C THR A 61 -3.98 -12.02 -1.52
N PHE A 62 -5.19 -11.46 -1.60
CA PHE A 62 -5.43 -10.07 -1.24
C PHE A 62 -5.50 -9.87 0.28
N VAL A 63 -4.90 -8.79 0.76
CA VAL A 63 -4.82 -8.45 2.18
C VAL A 63 -5.07 -6.96 2.39
N GLY A 64 -5.90 -6.62 3.38
CA GLY A 64 -6.10 -5.23 3.77
C GLY A 64 -4.87 -4.66 4.49
N VAL A 65 -4.64 -3.35 4.38
CA VAL A 65 -3.49 -2.66 4.97
C VAL A 65 -3.33 -2.95 6.46
N ASN A 66 -4.43 -2.95 7.22
CA ASN A 66 -4.41 -3.19 8.68
C ASN A 66 -4.20 -4.67 9.06
N ASN A 67 -4.21 -5.59 8.08
CA ASN A 67 -4.00 -7.02 8.28
C ASN A 67 -2.59 -7.48 7.89
N LEU A 68 -1.74 -6.61 7.35
CA LEU A 68 -0.40 -6.96 6.85
C LEU A 68 0.49 -7.66 7.90
N PHE A 69 0.41 -7.26 9.17
CA PHE A 69 1.18 -7.85 10.27
C PHE A 69 0.44 -8.97 11.02
N ARG A 70 -0.82 -9.26 10.63
CA ARG A 70 -1.59 -10.41 11.15
C ARG A 70 -1.30 -11.70 10.38
N LEU A 71 -0.56 -11.58 9.28
CA LEU A 71 -0.09 -12.71 8.48
C LEU A 71 0.94 -13.56 9.25
N GLN A 72 1.03 -14.83 8.86
CA GLN A 72 2.05 -15.77 9.32
C GLN A 72 2.97 -16.12 8.15
N LYS A 73 4.22 -16.46 8.47
CA LYS A 73 5.16 -17.05 7.51
C LYS A 73 4.87 -18.55 7.36
N ASP A 74 5.53 -19.18 6.39
CA ASP A 74 5.41 -20.63 6.14
C ASP A 74 5.78 -21.49 7.36
N ASP A 75 6.67 -20.99 8.23
CA ASP A 75 7.07 -21.65 9.47
C ASP A 75 6.11 -21.41 10.66
N GLY A 76 4.98 -20.72 10.42
CA GLY A 76 3.98 -20.36 11.42
C GLY A 76 4.38 -19.17 12.31
N SER A 77 5.57 -18.59 12.14
CA SER A 77 5.99 -17.42 12.91
C SER A 77 5.27 -16.14 12.43
N PRO A 78 5.00 -15.17 13.33
CA PRO A 78 4.31 -13.94 12.95
C PRO A 78 5.18 -13.06 12.05
N VAL A 79 4.55 -12.38 11.10
CA VAL A 79 5.20 -11.38 10.26
C VAL A 79 5.59 -10.15 11.09
N ARG A 80 6.86 -9.78 11.04
CA ARG A 80 7.41 -8.58 11.72
C ARG A 80 7.86 -7.48 10.78
N THR A 81 7.95 -7.79 9.50
CA THR A 81 8.47 -6.88 8.48
C THR A 81 7.72 -7.15 7.20
N VAL A 82 7.25 -6.07 6.58
CA VAL A 82 6.53 -6.09 5.30
C VAL A 82 7.23 -5.11 4.38
N VAL A 83 7.48 -5.53 3.15
CA VAL A 83 7.97 -4.67 2.07
C VAL A 83 6.87 -4.67 1.02
N THR A 84 6.22 -3.52 0.86
CA THR A 84 5.28 -3.31 -0.24
C THR A 84 6.04 -2.78 -1.45
N THR A 85 5.64 -3.21 -2.64
CA THR A 85 6.20 -2.74 -3.92
C THR A 85 5.08 -2.20 -4.79
N GLY A 86 5.40 -1.23 -5.64
CA GLY A 86 4.41 -0.62 -6.51
C GLY A 86 5.02 0.45 -7.39
N ILE A 87 4.33 0.78 -8.48
CA ILE A 87 4.74 1.85 -9.39
C ILE A 87 4.67 3.23 -8.72
N ALA A 88 5.41 4.19 -9.25
CA ALA A 88 5.35 5.57 -8.77
C ALA A 88 3.92 6.11 -8.82
N GLY A 89 3.49 6.80 -7.76
CA GLY A 89 2.17 7.41 -7.68
C GLY A 89 1.01 6.47 -7.27
N VAL A 90 1.24 5.16 -7.09
CA VAL A 90 0.18 4.20 -6.72
C VAL A 90 -0.40 4.40 -5.30
N GLY A 91 0.18 5.29 -4.50
CA GLY A 91 -0.35 5.63 -3.17
C GLY A 91 0.29 4.88 -1.99
N MET A 92 1.46 4.27 -2.17
CA MET A 92 2.19 3.55 -1.12
C MET A 92 2.40 4.36 0.17
N SER A 93 2.83 5.63 0.06
CA SER A 93 2.97 6.51 1.22
C SER A 93 1.64 6.83 1.89
N VAL A 94 0.55 6.91 1.12
CA VAL A 94 -0.80 7.15 1.64
C VAL A 94 -1.29 5.92 2.43
N SER A 95 -0.99 4.71 1.97
CA SER A 95 -1.28 3.47 2.71
C SER A 95 -0.56 3.40 4.06
N VAL A 96 0.71 3.82 4.14
CA VAL A 96 1.44 3.89 5.42
C VAL A 96 0.83 4.93 6.36
N ALA A 97 0.43 6.08 5.83
CA ALA A 97 -0.26 7.11 6.61
C ALA A 97 -1.59 6.59 7.15
N LYS A 98 -2.36 5.86 6.32
CA LYS A 98 -3.63 5.26 6.74
C LYS A 98 -3.45 4.21 7.83
N PHE A 99 -2.51 3.27 7.65
CA PHE A 99 -2.16 2.29 8.67
C PHE A 99 -1.83 2.95 10.01
N SER A 100 -1.01 4.01 9.97
CA SER A 100 -0.58 4.73 11.17
C SER A 100 -1.74 5.49 11.83
N LEU A 101 -2.68 6.02 11.04
CA LEU A 101 -3.88 6.68 11.53
C LEU A 101 -4.83 5.68 12.18
N ASP A 102 -5.12 4.56 11.53
CA ASP A 102 -6.01 3.51 12.05
C ASP A 102 -5.48 2.91 13.34
N TRP A 103 -4.17 2.66 13.40
CA TRP A 103 -3.50 2.24 14.63
C TRP A 103 -3.71 3.24 15.77
N ALA A 104 -3.63 4.54 15.48
CA ALA A 104 -3.80 5.60 16.49
C ALA A 104 -5.26 5.78 16.93
N GLU A 105 -6.21 5.33 16.11
CA GLU A 105 -7.66 5.31 16.35
C GLU A 105 -8.15 3.98 16.94
N GLU A 106 -7.26 3.02 17.22
CA GLU A 106 -7.59 1.68 17.71
C GLU A 106 -8.53 0.89 16.80
N ARG A 107 -8.30 0.98 15.48
CA ARG A 107 -9.05 0.28 14.43
C ARG A 107 -8.36 -0.96 13.89
#